data_AF-A0A925SJH8-F1
#
_entry.id   AF-A0A925SJH8-F1
#
_cell.length_a   1.000
_cell.length_b   1.000
_cell.length_c   1.000
_cell.angle_alpha   90.00
_cell.angle_beta   90.00
_cell.angle_gamma   90.00
#
_symmetry.space_group_name_H-M   'P 1'
#
loop_
_entity.id
_entity.type
_entity.pdbx_description
1 polymer ?
#
loop_
_entity_poly.entity_id
_entity_poly.type
_entity_poly.pdbx_seq_one_letter_code
_entity_poly.pdbx_strand_id
1 'polypeptide(L)'
;PAQPTLPIPKKLCLTTVASVERHGIVWICLDPAPDAAPSIPDWPELGDPAYRMMHDPPPEWAVTPGRQLENFIDVGHFSWIHTGTFGNRDLPEVAPYEVERTPGGFRVAYGYLAANPDATATGFTGAATVQRWMTYDLHLPLACRLSVEYEGGRRHCIFDAPVPVSHRKSRLFFFIARNYDHHVPAEDLLAWERKILAEDKPIVESQRPEDLPVDLTEEFHIRSDRFATAFRDALRELGLGRSYTA
;
A
#
# COMPACT_ATOMS: atom_id res chain seq x y z
N PRO A 1 -2.60 39.69 28.68
CA PRO A 1 -1.24 39.27 29.08
C PRO A 1 -0.57 40.31 29.99
N ALA A 2 0.12 39.88 31.04
CA ALA A 2 0.76 40.80 32.01
C ALA A 2 2.00 41.53 31.44
N GLN A 3 2.66 40.97 30.42
CA GLN A 3 3.85 41.56 29.77
C GLN A 3 3.78 41.34 28.24
N PRO A 4 2.97 42.13 27.50
CA PRO A 4 2.69 41.89 26.08
C PRO A 4 3.84 42.24 25.12
N THR A 5 4.87 42.96 25.58
CA THR A 5 6.00 43.42 24.76
C THR A 5 7.23 42.53 24.85
N LEU A 6 7.25 41.56 25.76
CA LEU A 6 8.38 40.66 25.93
C LEU A 6 8.35 39.51 24.93
N PRO A 7 9.52 39.04 24.45
CA PRO A 7 9.59 37.87 23.58
C PRO A 7 9.12 36.63 24.33
N ILE A 8 8.31 35.80 23.66
CA ILE A 8 7.84 34.52 24.21
C ILE A 8 9.03 33.56 24.32
N PRO A 9 9.34 33.00 25.50
CA PRO A 9 10.39 32.00 25.65
C PRO A 9 10.13 30.76 24.79
N LYS A 10 11.17 30.20 24.16
CA LYS A 10 11.05 28.97 23.34
C LYS A 10 10.42 27.78 24.08
N LYS A 11 10.61 27.69 25.39
CA LYS A 11 10.00 26.64 26.24
C LYS A 11 8.47 26.74 26.35
N LEU A 12 7.89 27.88 25.96
CA LEU A 12 6.44 28.09 25.90
C LEU A 12 5.88 27.92 24.48
N CYS A 13 6.73 27.65 23.49
CA CYS A 13 6.30 27.31 22.14
C CYS A 13 5.98 25.82 22.03
N LEU A 14 5.02 25.48 21.16
CA LEU A 14 4.73 24.10 20.81
C LEU A 14 5.88 23.50 19.99
N THR A 15 6.12 22.20 20.17
CA THR A 15 6.94 21.44 19.23
C THR A 15 6.18 21.27 17.93
N THR A 16 6.78 21.71 16.82
CA THR A 16 6.25 21.54 15.47
C THR A 16 7.06 20.49 14.72
N VAL A 17 6.41 19.75 13.82
CA VAL A 17 7.05 18.79 12.91
C VAL A 17 6.89 19.28 11.48
N ALA A 18 7.79 18.88 10.58
CA ALA A 18 7.63 19.21 9.17
C ALA A 18 6.43 18.44 8.61
N SER A 19 5.56 19.15 7.88
CA SER A 19 4.36 18.58 7.29
C SER A 19 4.02 19.20 5.95
N VAL A 20 3.42 18.41 5.06
CA VAL A 20 2.90 18.90 3.78
C VAL A 20 1.63 18.14 3.41
N GLU A 21 0.64 18.85 2.88
CA GLU A 21 -0.55 18.25 2.30
C GLU A 21 -0.27 17.88 0.84
N ARG A 22 -0.43 16.62 0.48
CA ARG A 22 -0.33 16.13 -0.91
C ARG A 22 -1.17 14.86 -1.05
N HIS A 23 -1.82 14.68 -2.19
CA HIS A 23 -2.66 13.50 -2.48
C HIS A 23 -3.88 13.36 -1.55
N GLY A 24 -4.40 14.48 -1.03
CA GLY A 24 -5.53 14.47 -0.09
C GLY A 24 -5.18 13.98 1.32
N ILE A 25 -3.89 13.81 1.64
CA ILE A 25 -3.41 13.42 2.97
C ILE A 25 -2.29 14.34 3.47
N VAL A 26 -2.12 14.37 4.80
CA VAL A 26 -1.05 15.13 5.45
C VAL A 26 0.13 14.21 5.71
N TRP A 27 1.24 14.48 5.04
CA TRP A 27 2.52 13.81 5.25
C TRP A 27 3.30 14.51 6.35
N ILE A 28 3.95 13.74 7.21
CA ILE A 28 4.72 14.25 8.35
C ILE A 28 6.13 13.66 8.31
N CYS A 29 7.14 14.50 8.58
CA CYS A 29 8.51 14.06 8.81
C CYS A 29 8.93 14.48 10.23
N LEU A 30 9.26 13.49 11.06
CA LEU A 30 9.63 13.72 12.47
C LEU A 30 11.06 14.22 12.64
N ASP A 31 11.94 13.88 11.70
CA ASP A 31 13.35 14.28 11.70
C ASP A 31 13.77 14.75 10.29
N PRO A 32 13.27 15.93 9.86
CA PRO A 32 13.60 16.47 8.55
C PRO A 32 15.04 16.98 8.55
N ALA A 33 15.83 16.57 7.55
CA ALA A 33 17.10 17.24 7.30
C ALA A 33 16.83 18.70 6.87
N PRO A 34 17.61 19.70 7.34
CA PRO A 34 17.28 21.13 7.22
C PRO A 34 16.92 21.63 5.82
N ASP A 35 17.45 20.99 4.77
CA ASP A 35 17.24 21.36 3.36
C ASP A 35 16.75 20.19 2.48
N ALA A 36 16.32 19.07 3.08
CA ALA A 36 15.85 17.93 2.29
C ALA A 36 14.43 18.16 1.77
N ALA A 37 14.24 17.95 0.47
CA ALA A 37 12.92 17.88 -0.12
C ALA A 37 12.12 16.70 0.51
N PRO A 38 10.80 16.84 0.73
CA PRO A 38 9.97 15.74 1.21
C PRO A 38 10.06 14.53 0.27
N SER A 39 10.37 13.36 0.83
CA SER A 39 10.32 12.09 0.10
C SER A 39 8.88 11.58 0.08
N ILE A 40 8.07 12.09 -0.87
CA ILE A 40 6.67 11.71 -1.05
C ILE A 40 6.51 11.13 -2.45
N PRO A 41 5.90 9.93 -2.59
CA PRO A 41 5.73 9.31 -3.89
C PRO A 41 4.94 10.22 -4.84
N ASP A 42 5.29 10.15 -6.11
CA ASP A 42 4.52 10.82 -7.15
C ASP A 42 3.42 9.89 -7.67
N TRP A 43 2.18 10.32 -7.49
CA TRP A 43 0.97 9.58 -7.84
C TRP A 43 0.12 10.45 -8.78
N PRO A 44 0.51 10.54 -10.07
CA PRO A 44 -0.08 11.48 -11.01
C PRO A 44 -1.59 11.28 -11.21
N GLU A 45 -2.08 10.05 -11.04
CA GLU A 45 -3.51 9.73 -11.17
C GLU A 45 -4.39 10.46 -10.15
N LEU A 46 -3.84 10.91 -9.02
CA LEU A 46 -4.59 11.65 -8.02
C LEU A 46 -4.78 13.13 -8.36
N GLY A 47 -4.02 13.65 -9.33
CA GLY A 47 -4.17 15.01 -9.88
C GLY A 47 -4.80 15.05 -11.27
N ASP A 48 -5.07 13.89 -11.87
CA ASP A 48 -5.62 13.80 -13.23
C ASP A 48 -7.16 13.83 -13.21
N PRO A 49 -7.81 14.80 -13.88
CA PRO A 49 -9.27 14.90 -13.91
C PRO A 49 -9.97 13.71 -14.60
N ALA A 50 -9.23 12.87 -15.35
CA ALA A 50 -9.77 11.63 -15.90
C ALA A 50 -9.99 10.56 -14.82
N TYR A 51 -9.36 10.69 -13.65
CA TYR A 51 -9.48 9.74 -12.56
C TYR A 51 -10.44 10.23 -11.48
N ARG A 52 -11.27 9.32 -10.99
CA ARG A 52 -12.10 9.55 -9.81
C ARG A 52 -11.45 8.87 -8.61
N MET A 53 -10.90 9.66 -7.68
CA MET A 53 -10.38 9.19 -6.40
C MET A 53 -11.53 8.90 -5.43
N MET A 54 -11.44 7.80 -4.68
CA MET A 54 -12.38 7.38 -3.65
C MET A 54 -11.62 6.73 -2.50
N HIS A 55 -12.09 6.91 -1.27
CA HIS A 55 -11.49 6.27 -0.10
C HIS A 55 -12.54 6.12 1.00
N ASP A 56 -12.32 5.12 1.85
CA ASP A 56 -12.94 5.05 3.17
C ASP A 56 -12.08 5.78 4.21
N PRO A 57 -12.58 6.01 5.43
CA PRO A 57 -11.72 6.34 6.55
C PRO A 57 -10.64 5.26 6.72
N PRO A 58 -9.36 5.64 6.94
CA PRO A 58 -8.26 4.69 7.10
C PRO A 58 -8.53 3.65 8.19
N PRO A 59 -8.63 2.35 7.86
CA PRO A 59 -8.85 1.32 8.87
C PRO A 59 -7.61 1.11 9.73
N GLU A 60 -7.80 0.51 10.90
CA GLU A 60 -6.69 0.17 11.80
C GLU A 60 -6.58 -1.34 11.97
N TRP A 61 -5.35 -1.86 11.82
CA TRP A 61 -5.03 -3.28 11.89
C TRP A 61 -3.97 -3.53 12.97
N ALA A 62 -4.07 -4.67 13.66
CA ALA A 62 -3.14 -5.13 14.69
C ALA A 62 -1.89 -5.79 14.07
N VAL A 63 -1.21 -5.05 13.20
CA VAL A 63 -0.07 -5.48 12.39
C VAL A 63 1.01 -4.40 12.38
N THR A 64 2.25 -4.79 12.10
CA THR A 64 3.29 -3.83 11.76
C THR A 64 3.12 -3.32 10.33
N PRO A 65 3.56 -2.08 10.01
CA PRO A 65 3.46 -1.56 8.65
C PRO A 65 4.19 -2.42 7.62
N GLY A 66 5.30 -3.04 8.02
CA GLY A 66 6.07 -3.95 7.16
C GLY A 66 5.28 -5.18 6.76
N ARG A 67 4.62 -5.87 7.71
CA ARG A 67 3.78 -7.04 7.42
C ARG A 67 2.63 -6.70 6.49
N GLN A 68 1.96 -5.56 6.72
CA GLN A 68 0.83 -5.17 5.88
C GLN A 68 1.29 -4.77 4.47
N LEU A 69 2.37 -4.02 4.33
CA LEU A 69 2.89 -3.67 3.00
C LEU A 69 3.40 -4.89 2.25
N GLU A 70 4.03 -5.86 2.94
CA GLU A 70 4.45 -7.11 2.33
C GLU A 70 3.26 -7.92 1.81
N ASN A 71 2.15 -7.97 2.56
CA ASN A 71 0.90 -8.54 2.07
C ASN A 71 0.41 -7.81 0.80
N PHE A 72 0.42 -6.48 0.78
CA PHE A 72 -0.03 -5.71 -0.39
C PHE A 72 0.80 -5.99 -1.67
N ILE A 73 2.10 -6.26 -1.54
CA ILE A 73 2.99 -6.50 -2.68
C ILE A 73 3.17 -7.98 -3.06
N ASP A 74 2.53 -8.90 -2.32
CA ASP A 74 2.64 -10.34 -2.55
C ASP A 74 1.56 -10.84 -3.53
N VAL A 75 1.99 -11.43 -4.64
CA VAL A 75 1.08 -12.09 -5.58
C VAL A 75 0.74 -13.53 -5.17
N GLY A 76 1.58 -14.15 -4.33
CA GLY A 76 1.48 -15.55 -3.96
C GLY A 76 0.17 -15.90 -3.26
N HIS A 77 -0.35 -15.01 -2.43
CA HIS A 77 -1.59 -15.25 -1.72
C HIS A 77 -2.87 -15.05 -2.55
N PHE A 78 -2.81 -14.41 -3.74
CA PHE A 78 -4.01 -14.02 -4.48
C PHE A 78 -4.95 -15.19 -4.72
N SER A 79 -4.42 -16.29 -5.27
CA SER A 79 -5.20 -17.49 -5.59
C SER A 79 -5.51 -18.37 -4.36
N TRP A 80 -5.19 -17.93 -3.15
CA TRP A 80 -5.45 -18.68 -1.90
C TRP A 80 -6.35 -17.93 -0.94
N ILE A 81 -6.18 -16.61 -0.81
CA ILE A 81 -6.93 -15.75 0.10
C ILE A 81 -8.14 -15.13 -0.62
N HIS A 82 -7.94 -14.56 -1.80
CA HIS A 82 -8.97 -13.75 -2.50
C HIS A 82 -10.03 -14.55 -3.26
N THR A 83 -10.35 -15.75 -2.80
CA THR A 83 -11.26 -16.67 -3.51
C THR A 83 -12.70 -16.19 -3.56
N GLY A 84 -13.09 -15.29 -2.64
CA GLY A 84 -14.40 -14.64 -2.66
C GLY A 84 -14.46 -13.40 -3.54
N THR A 85 -13.31 -12.91 -4.04
CA THR A 85 -13.20 -11.62 -4.74
C THR A 85 -12.60 -11.74 -6.14
N PHE A 86 -11.29 -11.97 -6.28
CA PHE A 86 -10.61 -11.98 -7.58
C PHE A 86 -9.58 -13.11 -7.77
N GLY A 87 -9.26 -13.83 -6.70
CA GLY A 87 -8.31 -14.93 -6.70
C GLY A 87 -8.76 -16.08 -7.58
N ASN A 88 -7.91 -16.49 -8.52
CA ASN A 88 -8.17 -17.59 -9.43
C ASN A 88 -7.59 -18.92 -8.92
N ARG A 89 -8.44 -19.72 -8.26
CA ARG A 89 -8.05 -21.03 -7.69
C ARG A 89 -7.57 -22.05 -8.70
N ASP A 90 -8.00 -21.93 -9.95
CA ASP A 90 -7.63 -22.87 -11.01
C ASP A 90 -6.22 -22.57 -11.56
N LEU A 91 -5.70 -21.36 -11.30
CA LEU A 91 -4.36 -20.91 -11.72
C LEU A 91 -3.59 -20.31 -10.53
N PRO A 92 -3.13 -21.14 -9.57
CA PRO A 92 -2.41 -20.67 -8.39
C PRO A 92 -0.92 -20.40 -8.61
N GLU A 93 -0.37 -20.81 -9.75
CA GLU A 93 1.06 -20.68 -10.04
C GLU A 93 1.42 -19.22 -10.33
N VAL A 94 2.42 -18.71 -9.61
CA VAL A 94 3.00 -17.39 -9.84
C VAL A 94 4.04 -17.47 -10.96
N ALA A 95 3.74 -16.86 -12.10
CA ALA A 95 4.71 -16.73 -13.18
C ALA A 95 5.93 -15.91 -12.73
N PRO A 96 7.14 -16.20 -13.23
CA PRO A 96 8.28 -15.33 -13.00
C PRO A 96 8.00 -13.91 -13.51
N TYR A 97 8.18 -12.91 -12.65
CA TYR A 97 8.15 -11.49 -13.01
C TYR A 97 9.57 -10.93 -13.05
N GLU A 98 9.83 -9.61 -13.04
CA GLU A 98 11.14 -8.99 -12.67
C GLU A 98 10.95 -7.91 -11.58
N VAL A 99 11.95 -7.72 -10.70
CA VAL A 99 11.96 -6.66 -9.67
C VAL A 99 13.02 -5.64 -10.05
N GLU A 100 12.57 -4.48 -10.53
CA GLU A 100 13.43 -3.39 -10.97
C GLU A 100 13.66 -2.40 -9.82
N ARG A 101 14.92 -2.05 -9.53
CA ARG A 101 15.24 -0.97 -8.58
C ARG A 101 14.96 0.38 -9.26
N THR A 102 14.24 1.26 -8.58
CA THR A 102 14.00 2.65 -9.01
C THR A 102 14.73 3.62 -8.08
N PRO A 103 14.80 4.93 -8.39
CA PRO A 103 15.41 5.90 -7.48
C PRO A 103 14.77 5.96 -6.09
N GLY A 104 13.46 5.69 -5.98
CA GLY A 104 12.69 5.75 -4.72
C GLY A 104 12.40 4.40 -4.08
N GLY A 105 12.68 3.28 -4.76
CA GLY A 105 12.37 1.94 -4.27
C GLY A 105 12.39 0.92 -5.40
N PHE A 106 11.24 0.37 -5.77
CA PHE A 106 11.16 -0.73 -6.73
C PHE A 106 9.94 -0.65 -7.64
N ARG A 107 10.04 -1.28 -8.81
CA ARG A 107 8.95 -1.50 -9.75
C ARG A 107 8.84 -2.97 -10.13
N VAL A 108 7.63 -3.48 -10.16
CA VAL A 108 7.30 -4.84 -10.59
C VAL A 108 6.13 -4.78 -11.56
N ALA A 109 6.18 -5.53 -12.66
CA ALA A 109 5.06 -5.65 -13.58
C ALA A 109 4.81 -7.12 -13.96
N TYR A 110 3.55 -7.54 -13.95
CA TYR A 110 3.13 -8.89 -14.36
C TYR A 110 1.66 -8.94 -14.78
N GLY A 111 1.29 -9.98 -15.53
CA GLY A 111 -0.10 -10.30 -15.84
C GLY A 111 -0.70 -11.25 -14.81
N TYR A 112 -1.98 -11.07 -14.49
CA TYR A 112 -2.75 -11.99 -13.64
C TYR A 112 -4.14 -12.22 -14.24
N LEU A 113 -4.50 -13.48 -14.47
CA LEU A 113 -5.83 -13.84 -14.95
C LEU A 113 -6.75 -14.06 -13.75
N ALA A 114 -7.43 -12.99 -13.32
CA ALA A 114 -8.31 -13.01 -12.15
C ALA A 114 -9.60 -13.79 -12.43
N ALA A 115 -10.11 -14.46 -11.39
CA ALA A 115 -11.49 -14.93 -11.40
C ALA A 115 -12.44 -13.73 -11.30
N ASN A 116 -13.66 -13.87 -11.81
CA ASN A 116 -14.68 -12.83 -11.77
C ASN A 116 -15.98 -13.34 -11.16
N PRO A 117 -15.98 -13.72 -9.86
CA PRO A 117 -17.16 -14.25 -9.17
C PRO A 117 -18.29 -13.22 -9.04
N ASP A 118 -17.96 -11.93 -9.06
CA ASP A 118 -18.93 -10.83 -9.01
C ASP A 118 -18.66 -9.83 -10.15
N ALA A 119 -19.24 -10.13 -11.31
CA ALA A 119 -19.06 -9.33 -12.51
C ALA A 119 -19.70 -7.92 -12.41
N THR A 120 -20.61 -7.72 -11.46
CA THR A 120 -21.22 -6.41 -11.18
C THR A 120 -20.28 -5.51 -10.40
N ALA A 121 -19.56 -6.05 -9.41
CA ALA A 121 -18.56 -5.30 -8.66
C ALA A 121 -17.34 -4.91 -9.51
N THR A 122 -16.94 -5.76 -10.45
CA THR A 122 -15.75 -5.53 -11.29
C THR A 122 -16.03 -4.70 -12.55
N GLY A 123 -17.29 -4.61 -12.99
CA GLY A 123 -17.68 -3.93 -14.23
C GLY A 123 -17.38 -4.72 -15.52
N PHE A 124 -17.08 -6.01 -15.40
CA PHE A 124 -16.76 -6.93 -16.51
C PHE A 124 -17.84 -8.02 -16.66
N THR A 125 -19.06 -7.60 -17.01
CA THR A 125 -20.21 -8.51 -17.17
C THR A 125 -19.98 -9.57 -18.25
N GLY A 126 -20.41 -10.81 -17.99
CA GLY A 126 -20.38 -11.92 -18.95
C GLY A 126 -19.04 -12.64 -19.11
N ALA A 127 -17.97 -12.20 -18.43
CA ALA A 127 -16.68 -12.87 -18.44
C ALA A 127 -16.44 -13.64 -17.12
N ALA A 128 -16.08 -14.92 -17.20
CA ALA A 128 -15.75 -15.73 -16.02
C ALA A 128 -14.39 -15.36 -15.40
N THR A 129 -13.50 -14.80 -16.22
CA THR A 129 -12.18 -14.32 -15.83
C THR A 129 -11.91 -12.95 -16.44
N VAL A 130 -11.01 -12.19 -15.81
CA VAL A 130 -10.60 -10.86 -16.27
C VAL A 130 -9.08 -10.80 -16.29
N GLN A 131 -8.50 -10.52 -17.46
CA GLN A 131 -7.07 -10.28 -17.57
C GLN A 131 -6.72 -8.94 -16.93
N ARG A 132 -5.75 -8.96 -16.01
CA ARG A 132 -5.18 -7.79 -15.34
C ARG A 132 -3.71 -7.65 -15.74
N TRP A 133 -3.29 -6.44 -16.08
CA TRP A 133 -1.87 -6.08 -16.16
C TRP A 133 -1.53 -5.20 -14.96
N MET A 134 -0.76 -5.76 -14.04
CA MET A 134 -0.49 -5.17 -12.74
C MET A 134 0.90 -4.58 -12.72
N THR A 135 1.02 -3.32 -12.30
CA THR A 135 2.29 -2.63 -12.09
C THR A 135 2.32 -2.08 -10.68
N TYR A 136 3.30 -2.54 -9.89
CA TYR A 136 3.58 -2.02 -8.56
C TYR A 136 4.72 -1.03 -8.62
N ASP A 137 4.56 0.08 -7.92
CA ASP A 137 5.56 1.10 -7.66
C ASP A 137 5.70 1.25 -6.15
N LEU A 138 6.69 0.57 -5.58
CA LEU A 138 7.04 0.67 -4.18
C LEU A 138 7.99 1.85 -3.96
N HIS A 139 7.55 2.83 -3.18
CA HIS A 139 8.35 3.93 -2.68
C HIS A 139 8.71 3.68 -1.23
N LEU A 140 10.01 3.56 -0.97
CA LEU A 140 10.49 3.21 0.37
C LEU A 140 10.25 4.35 1.38
N PRO A 141 9.98 4.00 2.65
CA PRO A 141 9.93 2.63 3.17
C PRO A 141 8.53 1.99 3.06
N LEU A 142 7.44 2.77 3.02
CA LEU A 142 6.11 2.24 3.35
C LEU A 142 4.97 2.79 2.48
N ALA A 143 5.22 3.12 1.21
CA ALA A 143 4.16 3.57 0.31
C ALA A 143 4.23 2.82 -1.02
N CYS A 144 3.10 2.30 -1.50
CA CYS A 144 3.04 1.59 -2.77
C CYS A 144 1.85 2.06 -3.60
N ARG A 145 2.05 2.16 -4.91
CA ARG A 145 0.98 2.27 -5.90
C ARG A 145 0.89 0.97 -6.68
N LEU A 146 -0.31 0.42 -6.77
CA LEU A 146 -0.66 -0.65 -7.71
C LEU A 146 -1.54 -0.07 -8.82
N SER A 147 -1.07 -0.12 -10.06
CA SER A 147 -1.89 0.15 -11.24
C SER A 147 -2.35 -1.17 -11.86
N VAL A 148 -3.66 -1.37 -11.94
CA VAL A 148 -4.32 -2.47 -12.64
C VAL A 148 -4.90 -1.95 -13.94
N GLU A 149 -4.29 -2.35 -15.05
CA GLU A 149 -4.79 -2.07 -16.39
C GLU A 149 -5.63 -3.23 -16.91
N TYR A 150 -6.67 -2.89 -17.65
CA TYR A 150 -7.57 -3.81 -18.34
C TYR A 150 -7.69 -3.41 -19.81
N GLU A 151 -8.32 -4.28 -20.61
CA GLU A 151 -8.60 -3.97 -22.00
C GLU A 151 -9.41 -2.67 -22.17
N GLY A 152 -9.20 -2.00 -23.30
CA GLY A 152 -9.88 -0.74 -23.62
C GLY A 152 -9.35 0.47 -22.85
N GLY A 153 -8.16 0.38 -22.24
CA GLY A 153 -7.51 1.52 -21.55
C GLY A 153 -8.11 1.85 -20.18
N ARG A 154 -8.94 0.96 -19.63
CA ARG A 154 -9.45 1.09 -18.27
C ARG A 154 -8.31 0.85 -17.28
N ARG A 155 -8.18 1.74 -16.30
CA ARG A 155 -7.16 1.67 -15.25
C ARG A 155 -7.78 1.89 -13.89
N HIS A 156 -7.46 1.01 -12.96
CA HIS A 156 -7.78 1.09 -11.54
C HIS A 156 -6.47 1.12 -10.76
N CYS A 157 -6.23 2.22 -10.06
CA CYS A 157 -5.05 2.41 -9.22
C CYS A 157 -5.44 2.29 -7.75
N ILE A 158 -4.64 1.57 -6.99
CA ILE A 158 -4.72 1.43 -5.55
C ILE A 158 -3.44 2.04 -4.96
N PHE A 159 -3.60 2.80 -3.90
CA PHE A 159 -2.51 3.44 -3.18
C PHE A 159 -2.57 2.97 -1.75
N ASP A 160 -1.46 2.47 -1.24
CA ASP A 160 -1.35 1.95 0.10
C ASP A 160 -0.16 2.58 0.83
N ALA A 161 -0.40 3.10 2.03
CA ALA A 161 0.59 3.70 2.88
C ALA A 161 0.31 3.39 4.35
N PRO A 162 0.68 2.19 4.85
CA PRO A 162 0.53 1.88 6.26
C PRO A 162 1.42 2.76 7.13
N VAL A 163 0.84 3.35 8.18
CA VAL A 163 1.57 4.12 9.17
C VAL A 163 1.45 3.51 10.56
N PRO A 164 2.54 3.43 11.34
CA PRO A 164 2.47 2.93 12.71
C PRO A 164 1.74 3.95 13.60
N VAL A 165 0.71 3.50 14.31
CA VAL A 165 0.04 4.28 15.38
C VAL A 165 0.39 3.75 16.78
N SER A 166 0.95 2.54 16.86
CA SER A 166 1.55 1.91 18.04
C SER A 166 2.53 0.82 17.56
N HIS A 167 3.28 0.20 18.48
CA HIS A 167 4.22 -0.88 18.18
C HIS A 167 3.61 -2.06 17.39
N ARG A 168 2.32 -2.39 17.62
CA ARG A 168 1.60 -3.51 16.99
C ARG A 168 0.31 -3.07 16.31
N LYS A 169 0.22 -1.81 15.93
CA LYS A 169 -0.99 -1.27 15.32
C LYS A 169 -0.64 -0.28 14.24
N SER A 170 -1.21 -0.49 13.07
CA SER A 170 -1.04 0.36 11.90
C SER A 170 -2.37 0.93 11.45
N ARG A 171 -2.34 2.15 10.93
CA ARG A 171 -3.44 2.77 10.21
C ARG A 171 -3.13 2.74 8.72
N LEU A 172 -4.06 2.26 7.92
CA LEU A 172 -3.84 2.03 6.49
C LEU A 172 -4.41 3.20 5.70
N PHE A 173 -3.54 4.05 5.17
CA PHE A 173 -3.96 5.07 4.22
C PHE A 173 -4.11 4.40 2.85
N PHE A 174 -5.30 3.86 2.63
CA PHE A 174 -5.67 3.09 1.45
C PHE A 174 -6.71 3.86 0.62
N PHE A 175 -6.38 4.17 -0.63
CA PHE A 175 -7.28 4.89 -1.54
C PHE A 175 -7.25 4.25 -2.91
N ILE A 176 -8.33 4.45 -3.65
CA ILE A 176 -8.44 4.01 -5.04
C ILE A 176 -8.66 5.20 -5.96
N ALA A 177 -8.19 5.11 -7.19
CA ALA A 177 -8.52 6.03 -8.27
C ALA A 177 -8.73 5.26 -9.57
N ARG A 178 -9.76 5.59 -10.34
CA ARG A 178 -10.00 4.91 -11.62
C ARG A 178 -10.49 5.85 -12.71
N ASN A 179 -10.17 5.51 -13.96
CA ASN A 179 -10.54 6.33 -15.13
C ASN A 179 -11.82 5.87 -15.85
N TYR A 180 -12.57 4.94 -15.27
CA TYR A 180 -13.75 4.33 -15.88
C TYR A 180 -14.90 4.18 -14.87
N ASP A 181 -16.09 3.89 -15.39
CA ASP A 181 -17.30 3.63 -14.59
C ASP A 181 -17.60 4.74 -13.56
N HIS A 182 -17.36 6.00 -13.93
CA HIS A 182 -17.62 7.15 -13.04
C HIS A 182 -19.10 7.28 -12.63
N HIS A 183 -20.00 6.67 -13.38
CA HIS A 183 -21.44 6.61 -13.10
C HIS A 183 -21.79 5.67 -11.94
N VAL A 184 -20.93 4.71 -11.60
CA VAL A 184 -21.16 3.77 -10.48
C VAL A 184 -20.99 4.54 -9.15
N PRO A 185 -21.87 4.32 -8.16
CA PRO A 185 -21.72 4.91 -6.84
C PRO A 185 -20.36 4.55 -6.21
N ALA A 186 -19.72 5.52 -5.54
CA ALA A 186 -18.43 5.26 -4.89
C ALA A 186 -18.53 4.18 -3.81
N GLU A 187 -19.67 4.15 -3.11
CA GLU A 187 -19.92 3.19 -2.02
C GLU A 187 -19.87 1.73 -2.50
N ASP A 188 -20.40 1.42 -3.68
CA ASP A 188 -20.39 0.05 -4.21
C ASP A 188 -18.96 -0.43 -4.50
N LEU A 189 -18.09 0.50 -4.90
CA LEU A 189 -16.69 0.23 -5.22
C LEU A 189 -15.86 0.10 -3.94
N LEU A 190 -16.08 0.99 -2.98
CA LEU A 190 -15.46 0.91 -1.66
C LEU A 190 -15.91 -0.36 -0.91
N ALA A 191 -17.16 -0.78 -1.06
CA ALA A 191 -17.65 -2.04 -0.51
C ALA A 191 -16.89 -3.26 -1.05
N TRP A 192 -16.52 -3.23 -2.33
CA TRP A 192 -15.68 -4.26 -2.93
C TRP A 192 -14.26 -4.26 -2.37
N GLU A 193 -13.61 -3.09 -2.28
CA GLU A 193 -12.28 -2.97 -1.67
C GLU A 193 -12.27 -3.42 -0.21
N ARG A 194 -13.31 -3.08 0.57
CA ARG A 194 -13.47 -3.56 1.95
C ARG A 194 -13.57 -5.07 2.04
N LYS A 195 -14.20 -5.73 1.07
CA LYS A 195 -14.28 -7.20 1.02
C LYS A 195 -12.90 -7.80 0.80
N ILE A 196 -12.09 -7.24 -0.11
CA ILE A 196 -10.69 -7.65 -0.33
C ILE A 196 -9.88 -7.51 0.95
N LEU A 197 -9.89 -6.31 1.56
CA LEU A 197 -9.19 -6.03 2.81
C LEU A 197 -9.64 -6.94 3.97
N ALA A 198 -10.91 -7.34 4.01
CA ALA A 198 -11.44 -8.25 5.02
C ALA A 198 -10.97 -9.70 4.85
N GLU A 199 -10.62 -10.12 3.64
CA GLU A 199 -10.03 -11.44 3.37
C GLU A 199 -8.58 -11.51 3.89
N ASP A 200 -7.81 -10.44 3.73
CA ASP A 200 -6.41 -10.36 4.19
C ASP A 200 -6.27 -10.21 5.71
N LYS A 201 -7.03 -9.28 6.29
CA LYS A 201 -6.87 -8.84 7.68
C LYS A 201 -6.63 -9.97 8.69
N PRO A 202 -7.47 -11.02 8.78
CA PRO A 202 -7.27 -12.08 9.77
C PRO A 202 -5.99 -12.90 9.53
N ILE A 203 -5.54 -13.02 8.28
CA ILE A 203 -4.32 -13.75 7.92
C ILE A 203 -3.09 -12.93 8.36
N VAL A 204 -3.03 -11.66 8.00
CA VAL A 204 -1.90 -10.78 8.35
C VAL A 204 -1.80 -10.59 9.87
N GLU A 205 -2.92 -10.38 10.57
CA GLU A 205 -2.94 -10.26 12.04
C GLU A 205 -2.54 -11.56 12.78
N SER A 206 -2.58 -12.71 12.09
CA SER A 206 -2.18 -14.00 12.66
C SER A 206 -0.68 -14.29 12.54
N GLN A 207 0.07 -13.53 11.71
CA GLN A 207 1.50 -13.79 11.48
C GLN A 207 2.33 -13.62 12.76
N ARG A 208 3.28 -14.53 12.99
CA ARG A 208 4.16 -14.53 14.15
C ARG A 208 5.61 -14.81 13.75
N PRO A 209 6.60 -14.06 14.30
CA PRO A 209 6.43 -12.88 15.19
C PRO A 209 5.69 -11.73 14.48
N GLU A 210 5.06 -10.83 15.27
CA GLU A 210 4.25 -9.74 14.72
C GLU A 210 5.09 -8.72 13.90
N ASP A 211 6.36 -8.56 14.28
CA ASP A 211 7.31 -7.76 13.52
C ASP A 211 7.73 -8.49 12.24
N LEU A 212 8.02 -7.72 11.19
CA LEU A 212 8.54 -8.27 9.95
C LEU A 212 10.05 -8.55 10.10
N PRO A 213 10.51 -9.81 10.02
CA PRO A 213 11.93 -10.12 10.07
C PRO A 213 12.61 -9.61 8.79
N VAL A 214 13.54 -8.66 8.94
CA VAL A 214 14.36 -8.17 7.81
C VAL A 214 15.59 -9.04 7.56
N ASP A 215 15.94 -9.92 8.50
CA ASP A 215 16.88 -11.00 8.26
C ASP A 215 16.15 -12.13 7.51
N LEU A 216 16.50 -12.31 6.24
CA LEU A 216 15.92 -13.32 5.35
C LEU A 216 16.18 -14.76 5.79
N THR A 217 16.99 -15.00 6.82
CA THR A 217 17.19 -16.35 7.38
C THR A 217 16.16 -16.73 8.44
N GLU A 218 15.39 -15.76 8.95
CA GLU A 218 14.36 -15.99 9.98
C GLU A 218 13.08 -16.61 9.41
N GLU A 219 12.81 -16.42 8.11
CA GLU A 219 11.68 -17.00 7.40
C GLU A 219 12.15 -17.66 6.10
N PHE A 220 11.39 -18.64 5.60
CA PHE A 220 11.74 -19.33 4.36
C PHE A 220 11.14 -18.60 3.16
N HIS A 221 11.93 -18.45 2.10
CA HIS A 221 11.54 -17.72 0.90
C HIS A 221 11.68 -18.59 -0.35
N ILE A 222 10.71 -18.47 -1.25
CA ILE A 222 10.70 -19.08 -2.58
C ILE A 222 10.76 -18.00 -3.67
N ARG A 223 10.86 -18.43 -4.93
CA ARG A 223 11.03 -17.52 -6.07
C ARG A 223 9.89 -16.49 -6.21
N SER A 224 8.67 -16.83 -5.80
CA SER A 224 7.53 -15.89 -5.82
C SER A 224 7.70 -14.73 -4.85
N ASP A 225 8.56 -14.87 -3.83
CA ASP A 225 8.68 -13.91 -2.71
C ASP A 225 9.75 -12.85 -2.97
N ARG A 226 10.35 -12.87 -4.16
CA ARG A 226 11.45 -11.98 -4.54
C ARG A 226 11.16 -10.49 -4.43
N PHE A 227 9.89 -10.06 -4.52
CA PHE A 227 9.55 -8.67 -4.24
C PHE A 227 9.64 -8.38 -2.74
N ALA A 228 9.09 -9.27 -1.90
CA ALA A 228 9.19 -9.19 -0.44
C ALA A 228 10.65 -9.25 0.05
N THR A 229 11.48 -10.14 -0.50
CA THR A 229 12.89 -10.21 -0.09
C THR A 229 13.67 -8.96 -0.48
N ALA A 230 13.45 -8.41 -1.69
CA ALA A 230 14.04 -7.14 -2.11
C ALA A 230 13.59 -5.97 -1.23
N PHE A 231 12.32 -5.96 -0.82
CA PHE A 231 11.78 -4.99 0.11
C PHE A 231 12.45 -5.08 1.48
N ARG A 232 12.54 -6.28 2.07
CA ARG A 232 13.21 -6.52 3.37
C ARG A 232 14.69 -6.12 3.34
N ASP A 233 15.40 -6.47 2.26
CA ASP A 233 16.79 -6.04 2.07
C ASP A 233 16.92 -4.51 2.06
N ALA A 234 16.02 -3.81 1.38
CA ALA A 234 16.03 -2.36 1.35
C ALA A 234 15.64 -1.73 2.71
N LEU A 235 14.72 -2.32 3.47
CA LEU A 235 14.45 -1.90 4.84
C LEU A 235 15.71 -2.01 5.70
N ARG A 236 16.46 -3.11 5.58
CA ARG A 236 17.73 -3.31 6.27
C ARG A 236 18.80 -2.30 5.84
N GLU A 237 18.89 -1.96 4.54
CA GLU A 237 19.77 -0.90 4.03
C GLU A 237 19.45 0.47 4.64
N LEU A 238 18.17 0.77 4.88
CA LEU A 238 17.70 1.98 5.57
C LEU A 238 17.93 1.95 7.09
N GLY A 239 18.47 0.84 7.62
CA GLY A 239 18.69 0.65 9.06
C GLY A 239 17.42 0.27 9.85
N LEU A 240 16.32 -0.03 9.15
CA LEU A 240 15.08 -0.53 9.74
C LEU A 240 15.20 -2.03 10.08
N GLY A 241 14.37 -2.51 11.02
CA GLY A 241 14.37 -3.91 11.46
C GLY A 241 15.49 -4.28 12.45
N ARG A 242 16.25 -3.30 12.96
CA ARG A 242 17.10 -3.51 14.14
C ARG A 242 16.21 -3.56 15.39
N SER A 243 16.39 -4.59 16.23
CA SER A 243 15.86 -4.56 17.59
C SER A 243 16.47 -3.36 18.32
N TYR A 244 15.66 -2.33 18.59
CA TYR A 244 16.03 -1.28 19.52
C TYR A 244 15.98 -1.88 20.93
N THR A 245 17.00 -2.67 21.29
CA THR A 245 17.24 -3.02 22.68
C THR A 245 17.77 -1.75 23.35
N ALA A 246 16.88 -1.00 23.99
CA ALA A 246 17.25 -0.10 25.07
C ALA A 246 17.41 -0.92 26.36
#